data_AF-A0A4Z2CGV3-F1
#
_entry.id   AF-A0A4Z2CGV3-F1
#
_cell.length_a   1.000
_cell.length_b   1.000
_cell.length_c   1.000
_cell.angle_alpha   90.00
_cell.angle_beta   90.00
_cell.angle_gamma   90.00
#
_symmetry.space_group_name_H-M   'P 1'
#
loop_
_entity.id
_entity.type
_entity.pdbx_description
1 polymer ?
#
loop_
_entity_poly.entity_id
_entity_poly.type
_entity_poly.pdbx_seq_one_letter_code
_entity_poly.pdbx_strand_id
1 'polypeptide(L)'
;MDILRPALINIKGRVYRKNFVQEDNYEEEEEDFSYMRPPVITGFHKAAVSSAVTRVEVLVESFRKKQPFTHFLSFPLNHPQVQEGFLKFKEEVLQQCSKDHGVEESIFQNPAKLHLTIGTLALLNDMEVRKACEHLEECENIIRDITEGKPLQLEVTGIEYMNDDPAMVDVLYAKVGVQDGSNKLQVIADRLVEHFVSAGLMVREWDRVKLHGTVMNTRYRKDHTGRAQPINDKLNSSSFQKQSY
;
A
#
# COMPACT_ATOMS: atom_id res chain seq x y z
N MET A 1 49.80 -19.82 -8.01
CA MET A 1 48.42 -20.14 -7.57
C MET A 1 48.13 -19.25 -6.38
N ASP A 2 47.49 -18.11 -6.63
CA ASP A 2 47.19 -17.15 -5.57
C ASP A 2 45.95 -17.63 -4.80
N ILE A 3 46.16 -17.94 -3.52
CA ILE A 3 45.10 -18.31 -2.60
C ILE A 3 44.30 -17.03 -2.32
N LEU A 4 43.10 -16.94 -2.90
CA LEU A 4 42.14 -15.87 -2.64
C LEU A 4 41.82 -15.83 -1.13
N ARG A 5 42.32 -14.80 -0.45
CA ARG A 5 41.99 -14.55 0.96
C ARG A 5 40.54 -14.06 1.04
N PRO A 6 39.69 -14.65 1.90
CA PRO A 6 38.30 -14.24 2.01
C PRO A 6 38.19 -12.81 2.54
N ALA A 7 37.31 -12.01 1.96
CA ALA A 7 37.05 -10.64 2.40
C ALA A 7 36.43 -10.66 3.81
N LEU A 8 37.02 -9.89 4.73
CA LEU A 8 36.56 -9.75 6.12
C LEU A 8 35.91 -8.39 6.31
N ILE A 9 34.81 -8.33 7.05
CA ILE A 9 34.09 -7.09 7.40
C ILE A 9 34.08 -6.96 8.93
N ASN A 10 34.43 -5.78 9.46
CA ASN A 10 34.34 -5.49 10.88
C ASN A 10 33.06 -4.70 11.17
N ILE A 11 32.20 -5.23 12.02
CA ILE A 11 30.99 -4.54 12.50
C ILE A 11 31.06 -4.49 14.02
N LYS A 12 31.17 -3.28 14.57
CA LYS A 12 31.21 -3.01 16.03
C LYS A 12 32.26 -3.86 16.76
N GLY A 13 33.45 -4.00 16.18
CA GLY A 13 34.58 -4.73 16.76
C GLY A 13 34.55 -6.25 16.56
N ARG A 14 33.51 -6.79 15.89
CA ARG A 14 33.43 -8.21 15.53
C ARG A 14 33.75 -8.40 14.06
N VAL A 15 34.62 -9.36 13.76
CA VAL A 15 35.08 -9.66 12.40
C VAL A 15 34.23 -10.77 11.80
N TYR A 16 33.62 -10.50 10.65
CA TYR A 16 32.76 -11.40 9.88
C TYR A 16 33.42 -11.75 8.56
N ARG A 17 33.26 -13.01 8.13
CA ARG A 17 33.67 -13.46 6.81
C ARG A 17 32.56 -13.15 5.80
N LYS A 18 32.86 -12.35 4.77
CA LYS A 18 31.92 -12.10 3.67
C LYS A 18 31.88 -13.34 2.78
N ASN A 19 30.80 -14.12 2.89
CA ASN A 19 30.47 -15.11 1.88
C ASN A 19 29.76 -14.38 0.74
N PHE A 20 30.20 -14.59 -0.49
CA PHE A 20 29.38 -14.24 -1.64
C PHE A 20 28.21 -15.21 -1.61
N VAL A 21 27.03 -14.70 -1.26
CA VAL A 21 25.80 -15.41 -1.58
C VAL A 21 25.71 -15.32 -3.09
N GLN A 22 25.86 -16.45 -3.75
CA GLN A 22 25.40 -16.58 -5.12
C GLN A 22 23.90 -16.33 -5.01
N GLU A 23 23.43 -15.16 -5.45
CA GLU A 23 22.04 -15.04 -5.83
C GLU A 23 21.90 -16.02 -6.98
N ASP A 24 21.37 -17.21 -6.66
CA ASP A 24 20.83 -18.06 -7.68
C ASP A 24 19.76 -17.20 -8.36
N ASN A 25 20.08 -16.72 -9.56
CA ASN A 25 19.07 -16.27 -10.50
C ASN A 25 18.21 -17.50 -10.76
N TYR A 26 17.21 -17.72 -9.91
CA TYR A 26 16.06 -18.50 -10.31
C TYR A 26 15.50 -17.76 -11.51
N GLU A 27 15.68 -18.33 -12.70
CA GLU A 27 14.77 -18.04 -13.78
C GLU A 27 13.39 -18.30 -13.18
N GLU A 28 12.57 -17.24 -13.04
CA GLU A 28 11.15 -17.39 -12.75
C GLU A 28 10.55 -18.11 -13.96
N GLU A 29 10.68 -19.44 -14.00
CA GLU A 29 9.78 -20.25 -14.79
C GLU A 29 8.39 -19.93 -14.25
N GLU A 30 7.49 -19.44 -15.11
CA GLU A 30 6.06 -19.35 -14.82
C GLU A 30 5.55 -20.78 -14.58
N GLU A 31 5.81 -21.33 -13.40
CA GLU A 31 5.18 -22.57 -12.96
C GLU A 31 3.69 -22.29 -12.83
N ASP A 32 2.88 -23.02 -13.59
CA ASP A 32 1.44 -23.02 -13.46
C ASP A 32 1.05 -23.60 -12.09
N PHE A 33 0.98 -22.72 -11.10
CA PHE A 33 0.60 -23.06 -9.72
C PHE A 33 -0.88 -23.44 -9.58
N SER A 34 -1.66 -23.48 -10.67
CA SER A 34 -3.07 -23.91 -10.61
C SER A 34 -3.23 -25.35 -10.10
N TYR A 35 -2.17 -26.17 -10.16
CA TYR A 35 -2.14 -27.54 -9.65
C TYR A 35 -1.51 -27.70 -8.26
N MET A 36 -0.97 -26.62 -7.66
CA MET A 36 -0.31 -26.70 -6.36
C MET A 36 -1.37 -26.93 -5.28
N ARG A 37 -1.51 -28.19 -4.86
CA ARG A 37 -2.41 -28.55 -3.75
C ARG A 37 -1.86 -27.96 -2.45
N PRO A 38 -2.74 -27.57 -1.51
CA PRO A 38 -2.31 -27.17 -0.17
C PRO A 38 -1.38 -28.22 0.44
N PRO A 39 -0.31 -27.82 1.13
CA PRO A 39 0.62 -28.75 1.73
C PRO A 39 -0.09 -29.66 2.74
N VAL A 40 0.14 -30.97 2.64
CA VAL A 40 -0.44 -31.96 3.57
C VAL A 40 0.61 -32.31 4.63
N ILE A 41 0.30 -32.01 5.89
CA ILE A 41 1.14 -32.35 7.03
C ILE A 41 0.66 -33.69 7.62
N THR A 42 1.51 -34.71 7.59
CA THR A 42 1.22 -36.04 8.14
C THR A 42 2.16 -36.38 9.28
N GLY A 43 1.71 -37.22 10.22
CA GLY A 43 2.52 -37.66 11.35
C GLY A 43 1.80 -38.67 12.24
N PHE A 44 2.57 -39.47 12.98
CA PHE A 44 2.05 -40.56 13.82
C PHE A 44 1.36 -40.09 15.11
N HIS A 45 1.62 -38.87 15.55
CA HIS A 45 1.06 -38.31 16.79
C HIS A 45 0.35 -36.99 16.50
N LYS A 46 -0.90 -36.88 16.98
CA LYS A 46 -1.71 -35.67 16.87
C LYS A 46 -0.95 -34.42 17.34
N ALA A 47 -0.28 -34.51 18.49
CA ALA A 47 0.49 -33.39 19.04
C ALA A 47 1.63 -32.91 18.13
N ALA A 48 2.31 -33.85 17.45
CA ALA A 48 3.39 -33.52 16.52
C ALA A 48 2.84 -32.83 15.27
N VAL A 49 1.73 -33.33 14.72
CA VAL A 49 1.04 -32.71 13.57
C VAL A 49 0.55 -31.31 13.92
N SER A 50 -0.14 -31.13 15.06
CA SER A 50 -0.60 -29.81 15.50
C SER A 50 0.56 -28.82 15.69
N SER A 51 1.66 -29.26 16.31
CA SER A 51 2.86 -28.41 16.46
C SER A 51 3.47 -28.02 15.11
N ALA A 52 3.52 -28.94 14.14
CA ALA A 52 4.01 -28.66 12.81
C ALA A 52 3.12 -27.66 12.05
N VAL A 53 1.79 -27.82 12.12
CA VAL A 53 0.80 -26.88 11.54
C VAL A 53 1.05 -25.47 12.08
N THR A 54 1.08 -25.31 13.42
CA THR A 54 1.29 -24.00 14.03
C THR A 54 2.62 -23.35 13.62
N ARG A 55 3.70 -24.13 13.52
CA ARG A 55 5.00 -23.60 13.06
C ARG A 55 4.96 -23.13 11.62
N VAL A 56 4.26 -23.86 10.74
CA VAL A 56 4.07 -23.47 9.34
C VAL A 56 3.22 -22.20 9.26
N GLU A 57 2.11 -22.12 10.00
CA GLU A 57 1.25 -20.92 10.05
C GLU A 57 2.03 -19.68 10.51
N VAL A 58 2.83 -19.79 11.58
CA VAL A 58 3.67 -18.70 12.08
C VAL A 58 4.72 -18.28 11.04
N LEU A 59 5.34 -19.24 10.35
CA LEU A 59 6.29 -18.94 9.27
C LEU A 59 5.59 -18.18 8.13
N VAL A 60 4.47 -18.69 7.64
CA VAL A 60 3.68 -18.05 6.58
C VAL A 60 3.29 -16.64 6.98
N GLU A 61 2.74 -16.44 8.18
CA GLU A 61 2.38 -15.12 8.68
C GLU A 61 3.59 -14.16 8.71
N SER A 62 4.75 -14.66 9.15
CA SER A 62 5.99 -13.88 9.19
C SER A 62 6.51 -13.48 7.79
N PHE A 63 6.30 -14.33 6.78
CA PHE A 63 6.66 -14.04 5.40
C PHE A 63 5.67 -13.08 4.75
N ARG A 64 4.37 -13.27 4.99
CA ARG A 64 3.31 -12.38 4.48
C ARG A 64 3.49 -10.95 4.96
N LYS A 65 3.80 -10.75 6.25
CA LYS A 65 4.07 -9.42 6.83
C LYS A 65 5.26 -8.69 6.20
N LYS A 66 6.15 -9.40 5.49
CA LYS A 66 7.31 -8.82 4.79
C LYS A 66 7.05 -8.60 3.31
N GLN A 67 5.96 -9.13 2.77
CA GLN A 67 5.64 -8.91 1.37
C GLN A 67 5.17 -7.47 1.17
N PRO A 68 5.56 -6.81 0.08
CA PRO A 68 4.91 -5.58 -0.33
C PRO A 68 3.43 -5.85 -0.63
N PHE A 69 2.60 -4.83 -0.50
CA PHE A 69 1.24 -4.92 -0.98
C PHE A 69 1.24 -5.07 -2.51
N THR A 70 0.29 -5.83 -3.03
CA THR A 70 0.10 -6.05 -4.47
C THR A 70 -1.18 -5.38 -4.97
N HIS A 71 -2.17 -5.24 -4.10
CA HIS A 71 -3.48 -4.67 -4.38
C HIS A 71 -3.89 -3.69 -3.28
N PHE A 72 -4.94 -2.93 -3.52
CA PHE A 72 -5.55 -2.07 -2.53
C PHE A 72 -7.02 -1.84 -2.86
N LEU A 73 -7.83 -1.59 -1.83
CA LEU A 73 -9.20 -1.12 -1.98
C LEU A 73 -9.20 0.40 -2.13
N SER A 74 -10.04 0.94 -3.01
CA SER A 74 -10.15 2.38 -3.19
C SER A 74 -11.53 2.84 -3.62
N PHE A 75 -11.84 4.11 -3.32
CA PHE A 75 -12.89 4.84 -4.02
C PHE A 75 -12.26 5.69 -5.12
N PRO A 76 -12.73 5.59 -6.38
CA PRO A 76 -12.25 6.45 -7.44
C PRO A 76 -12.66 7.91 -7.19
N LEU A 77 -11.73 8.84 -7.38
CA LEU A 77 -11.96 10.30 -7.33
C LEU A 77 -11.73 10.95 -8.70
N ASN A 78 -11.89 10.18 -9.77
CA ASN A 78 -11.63 10.61 -11.14
C ASN A 78 -12.90 11.08 -11.87
N HIS A 79 -13.92 11.55 -11.14
CA HIS A 79 -15.09 12.19 -11.75
C HIS A 79 -14.67 13.43 -12.57
N PRO A 80 -15.25 13.73 -13.75
CA PRO A 80 -14.82 14.83 -14.61
C PRO A 80 -14.69 16.19 -13.91
N GLN A 81 -15.64 16.53 -13.03
CA GLN A 81 -15.61 17.77 -12.26
C GLN A 81 -14.40 17.85 -11.29
N VAL A 82 -14.03 16.72 -10.69
CA VAL A 82 -12.86 16.64 -9.79
C VAL A 82 -11.57 16.74 -10.61
N GLN A 83 -11.51 16.08 -11.77
CA GLN A 83 -10.37 16.20 -12.68
C GLN A 83 -10.17 17.63 -13.18
N GLU A 84 -11.26 18.33 -13.55
CA GLU A 84 -11.20 19.73 -13.96
C GLU A 84 -10.70 20.63 -12.83
N GLY A 85 -11.23 20.46 -11.61
CA GLY A 85 -10.77 21.21 -10.43
C GLY A 85 -9.31 20.94 -10.10
N PHE A 86 -8.87 19.67 -10.20
CA PHE A 86 -7.48 19.28 -10.00
C PHE A 86 -6.54 19.88 -11.06
N LEU A 87 -6.95 19.92 -12.33
CA LEU A 87 -6.16 20.53 -13.40
C LEU A 87 -6.01 22.04 -13.21
N LYS A 88 -7.09 22.74 -12.80
CA LYS A 88 -7.02 24.17 -12.43
C LYS A 88 -6.08 24.39 -11.26
N PHE A 89 -6.20 23.60 -10.20
CA PHE A 89 -5.28 23.61 -9.06
C PHE A 89 -3.82 23.43 -9.50
N LYS A 90 -3.54 22.44 -10.35
CA LYS A 90 -2.20 22.19 -10.90
C LYS A 90 -1.67 23.40 -11.67
N GLU A 91 -2.49 24.00 -12.54
CA GLU A 91 -2.12 25.19 -13.31
C GLU A 91 -1.79 26.37 -12.39
N GLU A 92 -2.64 26.65 -11.40
CA GLU A 92 -2.44 27.73 -10.43
C GLU A 92 -1.18 27.54 -9.59
N VAL A 93 -0.92 26.32 -9.09
CA VAL A 93 0.29 26.01 -8.33
C VAL A 93 1.54 26.17 -9.19
N LEU A 94 1.54 25.68 -10.43
CA LEU A 94 2.68 25.85 -11.33
C LEU A 94 2.91 27.32 -11.68
N GLN A 95 1.84 28.11 -11.85
CA GLN A 95 1.96 29.54 -12.12
C GLN A 95 2.53 30.31 -10.93
N GLN A 96 2.08 30.02 -9.71
CA GLN A 96 2.44 30.78 -8.51
C GLN A 96 3.74 30.29 -7.84
N CYS A 97 4.00 28.99 -7.88
CA CYS A 97 5.06 28.32 -7.12
C CYS A 97 6.15 27.67 -8.00
N SER A 98 6.17 27.88 -9.32
CA SER A 98 7.20 27.28 -10.20
C SER A 98 8.64 27.67 -9.86
N LYS A 99 8.85 28.76 -9.12
CA LYS A 99 10.17 29.20 -8.66
C LYS A 99 10.57 28.58 -7.31
N ASP A 100 9.64 27.94 -6.62
CA ASP A 100 9.90 27.26 -5.36
C ASP A 100 10.62 25.94 -5.63
N HIS A 101 11.53 25.60 -4.72
CA HIS A 101 12.40 24.45 -4.95
C HIS A 101 11.61 23.15 -4.98
N GLY A 102 11.65 22.45 -6.12
CA GLY A 102 11.11 21.09 -6.27
C GLY A 102 9.64 21.00 -6.69
N VAL A 103 8.94 22.12 -6.91
CA VAL A 103 7.58 22.13 -7.48
C VAL A 103 7.68 22.09 -9.01
N GLU A 104 7.27 20.98 -9.59
CA GLU A 104 7.32 20.76 -11.03
C GLU A 104 6.15 19.89 -11.50
N GLU A 105 5.91 19.82 -12.81
CA GLU A 105 4.76 19.12 -13.35
C GLU A 105 4.74 17.62 -13.00
N SER A 106 5.92 16.99 -12.91
CA SER A 106 6.07 15.55 -12.75
C SER A 106 5.62 15.01 -11.39
N ILE A 107 5.51 15.86 -10.37
CA ILE A 107 5.07 15.47 -9.03
C ILE A 107 3.55 15.47 -8.86
N PHE A 108 2.79 15.98 -9.83
CA PHE A 108 1.33 15.94 -9.80
C PHE A 108 0.80 14.55 -10.18
N GLN A 109 -0.24 14.10 -9.49
CA GLN A 109 -0.92 12.85 -9.81
C GLN A 109 -1.54 12.90 -11.22
N ASN A 110 -1.65 11.74 -11.88
CA ASN A 110 -2.45 11.62 -13.09
C ASN A 110 -3.95 11.77 -12.73
N PRO A 111 -4.70 12.71 -13.34
CA PRO A 111 -6.12 12.92 -13.05
C PRO A 111 -6.96 11.64 -13.10
N ALA A 112 -6.67 10.73 -14.03
CA ALA A 112 -7.39 9.45 -14.17
C ALA A 112 -7.11 8.47 -13.02
N LYS A 113 -6.01 8.67 -12.28
CA LYS A 113 -5.58 7.85 -11.14
C LYS A 113 -5.91 8.50 -9.79
N LEU A 114 -6.69 9.59 -9.74
CA LEU A 114 -7.16 10.14 -8.46
C LEU A 114 -8.07 9.13 -7.75
N HIS A 115 -7.76 8.83 -6.49
CA HIS A 115 -8.50 7.87 -5.67
C HIS A 115 -8.30 8.14 -4.17
N LEU A 116 -9.21 7.59 -3.34
CA LEU A 116 -9.06 7.42 -1.90
C LEU A 116 -8.64 5.97 -1.63
N THR A 117 -7.44 5.76 -1.08
CA THR A 117 -7.02 4.44 -0.63
C THR A 117 -7.70 4.07 0.68
N ILE A 118 -8.34 2.91 0.72
CA ILE A 118 -9.07 2.40 1.89
C ILE A 118 -8.22 1.42 2.69
N GLY A 119 -7.48 0.54 2.01
CA GLY A 119 -6.54 -0.36 2.65
C GLY A 119 -5.76 -1.20 1.65
N THR A 120 -4.57 -1.62 2.04
CA THR A 120 -3.64 -2.40 1.21
C THR A 120 -3.81 -3.89 1.44
N LEU A 121 -3.49 -4.68 0.40
CA LEU A 121 -3.64 -6.13 0.39
C LEU A 121 -2.38 -6.76 -0.19
N ALA A 122 -1.88 -7.82 0.44
CA ALA A 122 -0.85 -8.69 -0.12
C ALA A 122 -1.53 -9.99 -0.59
N LEU A 123 -2.07 -9.96 -1.81
CA LEU A 123 -2.70 -11.10 -2.47
C LEU A 123 -1.62 -11.80 -3.31
N LEU A 124 -1.32 -13.05 -2.98
CA LEU A 124 -0.14 -13.77 -3.48
C LEU A 124 -0.47 -14.80 -4.57
N ASN A 125 -1.74 -14.99 -4.89
CA ASN A 125 -2.21 -15.90 -5.93
C ASN A 125 -3.65 -15.56 -6.35
N ASP A 126 -4.10 -16.15 -7.46
CA ASP A 126 -5.42 -15.91 -8.04
C ASP A 126 -6.60 -16.37 -7.18
N MET A 127 -6.38 -17.32 -6.27
CA MET A 127 -7.41 -17.73 -5.33
C MET A 127 -7.67 -16.63 -4.30
N GLU A 128 -6.61 -15.98 -3.80
CA GLU A 128 -6.72 -14.84 -2.90
C GLU A 128 -7.34 -13.62 -3.59
N VAL A 129 -7.02 -13.39 -4.88
CA VAL A 129 -7.67 -12.35 -5.68
C VAL A 129 -9.16 -12.62 -5.82
N ARG A 130 -9.56 -13.84 -6.19
CA ARG A 130 -10.98 -14.22 -6.28
C ARG A 130 -11.71 -14.05 -4.94
N LYS A 131 -11.12 -14.52 -3.85
CA LYS A 131 -11.68 -14.35 -2.51
C LYS A 131 -11.83 -12.87 -2.13
N ALA A 132 -10.87 -12.03 -2.49
CA ALA A 132 -10.96 -10.58 -2.27
C ALA A 132 -12.11 -9.95 -3.07
N CYS A 133 -12.33 -10.39 -4.31
CA CYS A 133 -13.47 -9.94 -5.13
C CYS A 133 -14.81 -10.35 -4.52
N GLU A 134 -14.95 -11.60 -4.08
CA GLU A 134 -16.16 -12.10 -3.41
C GLU A 134 -16.51 -11.25 -2.17
N HIS A 135 -15.52 -10.97 -1.30
CA HIS A 135 -15.72 -10.10 -0.14
C HIS A 135 -16.03 -8.65 -0.52
N LEU A 136 -15.50 -8.15 -1.63
CA LEU A 136 -15.83 -6.81 -2.12
C LEU A 136 -17.30 -6.73 -2.59
N GLU A 137 -17.81 -7.77 -3.23
CA GLU A 137 -19.23 -7.87 -3.63
C GLU A 137 -20.14 -7.93 -2.39
N GLU A 138 -19.77 -8.69 -1.35
CA GLU A 138 -20.51 -8.76 -0.09
C GLU A 138 -20.63 -7.39 0.60
N CYS A 139 -19.63 -6.52 0.42
CA CYS A 139 -19.62 -5.17 0.97
C CYS A 139 -20.69 -4.25 0.35
N GLU A 140 -21.32 -4.62 -0.77
CA GLU A 140 -22.44 -3.87 -1.34
C GLU A 140 -23.56 -3.68 -0.31
N ASN A 141 -23.89 -4.73 0.46
CA ASN A 141 -24.92 -4.65 1.49
C ASN A 141 -24.52 -3.66 2.60
N ILE A 142 -23.25 -3.69 3.03
CA ILE A 142 -22.71 -2.75 4.04
C ILE A 142 -22.86 -1.31 3.56
N ILE A 143 -22.48 -1.03 2.30
CA ILE A 143 -22.59 0.30 1.70
C ILE A 143 -24.05 0.71 1.58
N ARG A 144 -24.92 -0.17 1.09
CA ARG A 144 -26.35 0.12 0.90
C ARG A 144 -27.04 0.44 2.22
N ASP A 145 -26.72 -0.28 3.29
CA ASP A 145 -27.31 -0.06 4.61
C ASP A 145 -26.92 1.30 5.19
N ILE A 146 -25.66 1.72 5.01
CA ILE A 146 -25.17 3.03 5.50
C ILE A 146 -25.72 4.20 4.65
N THR A 147 -25.81 3.98 3.34
CA THR A 147 -26.26 5.00 2.39
C THR A 147 -27.78 5.04 2.22
N GLU A 148 -28.51 4.08 2.79
CA GLU A 148 -29.95 3.84 2.56
C GLU A 148 -30.28 3.69 1.06
N GLY A 149 -29.33 3.15 0.28
CA GLY A 149 -29.43 3.02 -1.17
C GLY A 149 -29.39 4.34 -1.96
N LYS A 150 -29.04 5.46 -1.31
CA LYS A 150 -28.94 6.77 -1.97
C LYS A 150 -27.49 7.14 -2.28
N PRO A 151 -27.21 7.81 -3.41
CA PRO A 151 -25.87 8.31 -3.69
C PRO A 151 -25.37 9.27 -2.61
N LEU A 152 -24.12 9.12 -2.21
CA LEU A 152 -23.46 10.00 -1.26
C LEU A 152 -22.80 11.16 -2.01
N GLN A 153 -23.29 12.38 -1.80
CA GLN A 153 -22.73 13.56 -2.45
C GLN A 153 -21.43 13.96 -1.74
N LEU A 154 -20.31 13.87 -2.46
CA LEU A 154 -19.00 14.19 -1.92
C LEU A 154 -18.58 15.62 -2.31
N GLU A 155 -17.74 16.20 -1.47
CA GLU A 155 -17.08 17.46 -1.71
C GLU A 155 -15.56 17.24 -1.57
N VAL A 156 -14.80 17.81 -2.51
CA VAL A 156 -13.33 17.77 -2.49
C VAL A 156 -12.85 19.21 -2.32
N THR A 157 -12.52 19.60 -1.09
CA THR A 157 -12.14 20.97 -0.76
C THR A 157 -11.04 21.03 0.29
N GLY A 158 -10.11 21.96 0.07
CA GLY A 158 -8.93 22.10 0.90
C GLY A 158 -7.85 21.05 0.60
N ILE A 159 -6.65 21.36 1.06
CA ILE A 159 -5.47 20.51 0.94
C ILE A 159 -4.83 20.32 2.31
N GLU A 160 -4.16 19.20 2.48
CA GLU A 160 -3.38 18.87 3.67
C GLU A 160 -2.18 18.02 3.24
N TYR A 161 -1.18 17.92 4.10
CA TYR A 161 0.06 17.20 3.79
C TYR A 161 0.23 15.98 4.70
N MET A 162 1.03 15.03 4.22
CA MET A 162 1.41 13.86 5.01
C MET A 162 2.64 14.22 5.86
N ASN A 163 2.66 13.76 7.12
CA ASN A 163 3.65 14.09 8.18
C ASN A 163 3.49 15.49 8.78
N ASP A 164 4.21 15.76 9.88
CA ASP A 164 3.96 16.95 10.71
C ASP A 164 4.73 18.21 10.30
N ASP A 165 5.82 18.08 9.52
CA ASP A 165 6.68 19.19 9.13
C ASP A 165 6.33 19.70 7.71
N PRO A 166 5.72 20.90 7.57
CA PRO A 166 5.42 21.50 6.27
C PRO A 166 6.64 21.77 5.39
N ALA A 167 7.84 21.88 5.99
CA ALA A 167 9.07 22.13 5.23
C ALA A 167 9.62 20.86 4.55
N MET A 168 9.12 19.68 4.95
CA MET A 168 9.62 18.37 4.51
C MET A 168 8.45 17.46 4.07
N VAL A 169 7.61 17.98 3.18
CA VAL A 169 6.42 17.28 2.67
C VAL A 169 6.73 16.53 1.37
N ASP A 170 6.54 15.21 1.39
CA ASP A 170 6.60 14.37 0.20
C ASP A 170 5.24 14.16 -0.46
N VAL A 171 4.14 14.30 0.29
CA VAL A 171 2.77 14.01 -0.18
C VAL A 171 1.82 15.13 0.23
N LEU A 172 1.17 15.73 -0.77
CA LEU A 172 0.05 16.63 -0.60
C LEU A 172 -1.22 15.91 -1.07
N TYR A 173 -2.29 16.01 -0.30
CA TYR A 173 -3.57 15.39 -0.61
C TYR A 173 -4.73 16.38 -0.47
N ALA A 174 -5.74 16.16 -1.30
CA ALA A 174 -7.03 16.82 -1.18
C ALA A 174 -7.85 16.15 -0.08
N LYS A 175 -8.57 16.97 0.68
CA LYS A 175 -9.53 16.48 1.66
C LYS A 175 -10.85 16.16 0.96
N VAL A 176 -11.50 15.09 1.41
CA VAL A 176 -12.80 14.67 0.89
C VAL A 176 -13.79 14.54 2.04
N GLY A 177 -14.93 15.19 1.88
CA GLY A 177 -16.03 15.16 2.84
C GLY A 177 -17.35 14.80 2.17
N VAL A 178 -18.38 14.58 2.98
CA VAL A 178 -19.76 14.45 2.51
C VAL A 178 -20.41 15.83 2.62
N GLN A 179 -21.14 16.25 1.58
CA GLN A 179 -21.78 17.57 1.52
C GLN A 179 -22.80 17.82 2.65
N ASP A 180 -23.46 16.76 3.13
CA ASP A 180 -24.42 16.86 4.24
C ASP A 180 -23.74 16.91 5.63
N GLY A 181 -22.40 16.93 5.68
CA GLY A 181 -21.60 16.95 6.89
C GLY A 181 -21.62 15.64 7.69
N SER A 182 -22.26 14.59 7.16
CA SER A 182 -22.29 13.28 7.83
C SER A 182 -20.94 12.56 7.76
N ASN A 183 -20.75 11.62 8.69
CA ASN A 183 -19.55 10.77 8.71
C ASN A 183 -19.72 9.48 7.86
N LYS A 184 -20.71 9.43 6.96
CA LYS A 184 -21.07 8.19 6.24
C LYS A 184 -19.90 7.62 5.43
N LEU A 185 -19.12 8.47 4.75
CA LEU A 185 -17.96 8.02 3.97
C LEU A 185 -16.91 7.32 4.85
N GLN A 186 -16.61 7.89 6.01
CA GLN A 186 -15.65 7.30 6.96
C GLN A 186 -16.18 5.98 7.53
N VAL A 187 -17.46 5.93 7.91
CA VAL A 187 -18.08 4.70 8.44
C VAL A 187 -18.02 3.58 7.40
N ILE A 188 -18.28 3.89 6.12
CA ILE A 188 -18.11 2.91 5.03
C ILE A 188 -16.66 2.45 4.98
N ALA A 189 -15.70 3.37 4.88
CA ALA A 189 -14.27 3.03 4.79
C ALA A 189 -13.79 2.12 5.93
N ASP A 190 -14.13 2.48 7.18
CA ASP A 190 -13.76 1.70 8.36
C ASP A 190 -14.40 0.31 8.36
N ARG A 191 -15.67 0.19 7.90
CA ARG A 191 -16.38 -1.10 7.80
C ARG A 191 -15.86 -2.00 6.69
N LEU A 192 -15.41 -1.43 5.57
CA LEU A 192 -14.72 -2.19 4.52
C LEU A 192 -13.41 -2.76 5.06
N VAL A 193 -12.60 -1.97 5.77
CA VAL A 193 -11.38 -2.46 6.40
C VAL A 193 -11.67 -3.55 7.43
N GLU A 194 -12.66 -3.34 8.31
CA GLU A 194 -13.06 -4.33 9.31
C GLU A 194 -13.47 -5.67 8.67
N HIS A 195 -14.22 -5.63 7.57
CA HIS A 195 -14.63 -6.81 6.83
C HIS A 195 -13.42 -7.57 6.25
N PHE A 196 -12.51 -6.86 5.57
CA PHE A 196 -11.32 -7.47 4.97
C PHE A 196 -10.29 -7.96 6.00
N VAL A 197 -10.19 -7.30 7.15
CA VAL A 197 -9.39 -7.78 8.29
C VAL A 197 -9.99 -9.06 8.86
N SER A 198 -11.31 -9.10 9.05
CA SER A 198 -12.01 -10.30 9.55
C SER A 198 -11.91 -11.49 8.58
N ALA A 199 -11.85 -11.22 7.28
CA ALA A 199 -11.61 -12.22 6.23
C ALA A 199 -10.15 -12.74 6.17
N GLY A 200 -9.23 -12.12 6.92
CA GLY A 200 -7.81 -12.45 6.94
C GLY A 200 -7.03 -11.95 5.71
N LEU A 201 -7.58 -11.00 4.96
CA LEU A 201 -6.99 -10.48 3.72
C LEU A 201 -6.25 -9.15 3.92
N MET A 202 -6.53 -8.44 5.01
CA MET A 202 -5.95 -7.14 5.34
C MET A 202 -5.41 -7.13 6.76
N VAL A 203 -4.35 -6.36 6.99
CA VAL A 203 -3.82 -6.09 8.33
C VAL A 203 -4.30 -4.70 8.76
N ARG A 204 -4.88 -4.61 9.96
CA ARG A 204 -5.26 -3.31 10.52
C ARG A 204 -4.02 -2.58 11.00
N GLU A 205 -3.69 -1.47 10.34
CA GLU A 205 -2.57 -0.61 10.73
C GLU A 205 -2.98 0.46 11.75
N TRP A 206 -4.21 0.98 11.61
CA TRP A 206 -4.73 2.10 12.40
C TRP A 206 -6.17 1.84 12.84
N ASP A 207 -6.62 2.59 13.85
CA ASP A 207 -8.00 2.49 14.35
C ASP A 207 -9.02 3.00 13.32
N ARG A 208 -8.64 3.95 12.47
CA ARG A 208 -9.50 4.50 11.41
C ARG A 208 -8.75 4.67 10.11
N VAL A 209 -9.48 4.56 9.00
CA VAL A 209 -8.95 4.83 7.67
C VAL A 209 -8.65 6.32 7.54
N LYS A 210 -7.42 6.68 7.19
CA LYS A 210 -7.08 8.06 6.83
C LYS A 210 -7.52 8.32 5.38
N LEU A 211 -8.69 8.91 5.18
CA LEU A 211 -9.19 9.27 3.86
C LEU A 211 -8.39 10.45 3.28
N HIS A 212 -7.69 10.21 2.18
CA HIS A 212 -6.89 11.24 1.50
C HIS A 212 -6.82 10.99 -0.01
N GLY A 213 -7.08 12.04 -0.80
CA GLY A 213 -6.92 11.99 -2.25
C GLY A 213 -5.57 12.57 -2.65
N THR A 214 -4.54 11.74 -2.85
CA THR A 214 -3.19 12.24 -3.19
C THR A 214 -3.19 13.05 -4.48
N VAL A 215 -2.81 14.33 -4.40
CA VAL A 215 -2.76 15.27 -5.53
C VAL A 215 -1.33 15.52 -5.99
N MET A 216 -0.36 15.52 -5.08
CA MET A 216 1.06 15.66 -5.39
C MET A 216 1.88 14.66 -4.57
N ASN A 217 2.90 14.08 -5.20
CA ASN A 217 3.86 13.19 -4.53
C ASN A 217 5.25 13.34 -5.17
N THR A 218 6.26 13.65 -4.36
CA THR A 218 7.65 13.80 -4.83
C THR A 218 8.20 12.52 -5.44
N ARG A 219 7.68 11.35 -5.05
CA ARG A 219 8.05 10.04 -5.64
C ARG A 219 7.59 9.88 -7.08
N TYR A 220 6.67 10.72 -7.59
CA TYR A 220 6.26 10.70 -9.00
C TYR A 220 7.27 11.38 -9.91
N ARG A 221 8.24 12.10 -9.33
CA ARG A 221 9.28 12.80 -10.08
C ARG A 221 9.95 11.86 -11.08
N LYS A 222 9.89 12.27 -12.34
CA LYS A 222 10.57 11.59 -13.44
C LYS A 222 11.97 12.17 -13.57
N ASP A 223 12.96 11.32 -13.80
CA ASP A 223 14.29 11.79 -14.17
C ASP A 223 14.30 12.38 -15.59
N HIS A 224 15.44 12.96 -16.00
CA HIS A 224 15.64 13.52 -17.34
C HIS A 224 15.49 12.49 -18.48
N THR A 225 15.37 11.19 -18.17
CA THR A 225 15.11 10.10 -19.13
C THR A 225 13.64 9.70 -19.20
N GLY A 226 12.77 10.36 -18.43
CA GLY A 226 11.34 10.06 -18.33
C GLY A 226 11.02 8.82 -17.49
N ARG A 227 12.01 8.22 -16.82
CA ARG A 227 11.86 7.07 -15.94
C ARG A 227 11.58 7.55 -14.50
N ALA A 228 10.75 6.82 -13.77
CA ALA A 228 10.57 7.06 -12.35
C ALA A 228 11.93 6.85 -11.65
N GLN A 229 12.33 7.77 -10.76
CA GLN A 229 13.58 7.61 -10.03
C GLN A 229 13.54 6.32 -9.19
N PRO A 230 14.64 5.54 -9.15
CA PRO A 230 14.68 4.29 -8.40
C PRO A 230 14.40 4.56 -6.92
N ILE A 231 13.54 3.73 -6.36
CA ILE A 231 13.12 3.79 -4.96
C ILE A 231 14.36 3.60 -4.09
N ASN A 232 14.72 4.60 -3.28
CA ASN A 232 15.70 4.41 -2.23
C ASN A 232 14.99 3.69 -1.07
N ASP A 233 14.94 2.35 -1.12
CA ASP A 233 14.21 1.49 -0.19
C ASP A 233 14.60 1.64 1.30
N LYS A 234 15.64 2.42 1.60
CA LYS A 234 16.01 2.78 2.97
C LYS A 234 15.02 3.71 3.69
N LEU A 235 14.07 4.32 2.97
CA LEU A 235 13.02 5.18 3.55
C LEU A 235 11.65 4.49 3.71
N ASN A 236 11.49 3.26 3.18
CA ASN A 236 10.23 2.51 3.27
C ASN A 236 10.05 1.76 4.61
N SER A 237 11.06 1.73 5.50
CA SER A 237 10.87 1.23 6.87
C SER A 237 10.41 2.29 7.86
N SER A 238 10.40 3.56 7.47
CA SER A 238 10.11 4.71 8.37
C SER A 238 8.88 5.52 8.00
N SER A 239 8.26 5.27 6.83
CA SER A 239 7.07 6.02 6.37
C SER A 239 5.72 5.45 6.88
N PHE A 240 5.78 4.34 7.60
CA PHE A 240 4.71 3.87 8.50
C PHE A 240 5.30 3.71 9.91
N GLN A 241 5.83 4.80 10.48
CA GLN A 241 6.14 4.79 11.90
C GLN A 241 4.84 4.66 12.68
N LYS A 242 4.70 3.52 13.36
CA LYS A 242 3.85 3.41 14.56
C LYS A 242 4.13 4.63 15.45
N GLN A 243 3.16 5.51 15.57
CA GLN A 243 3.02 6.34 16.76
C GLN A 243 1.68 6.02 17.39
N SER A 244 1.78 5.40 18.56
CA SER A 244 0.70 5.20 19.51
C SER A 244 0.12 6.55 19.90
N TYR A 245 -1.22 6.62 19.96
CA TYR A 245 -1.86 7.37 21.04
C TYR A 245 -2.02 6.44 22.24
#